data_AF-A0A285NX65-F1
#
_entry.id   AF-A0A285NX65-F1
#
_cell.length_a   1.000
_cell.length_b   1.000
_cell.length_c   1.000
_cell.angle_alpha   90.00
_cell.angle_beta   90.00
_cell.angle_gamma   90.00
#
_symmetry.space_group_name_H-M   'P 1'
#
loop_
_entity.id
_entity.type
_entity.pdbx_description
1 polymer ?
#
loop_
_entity_poly.entity_id
_entity_poly.type
_entity_poly.pdbx_seq_one_letter_code
_entity_poly.pdbx_strand_id
1 'polypeptide(L)'
;MNRWEHFVDAPLSFVAPRHLAACLGDAPAQLREQVLAEPRFHARLLALLLARHQLQPLSEITAPDATAMNVLALSPLAFNRLPRLCGAIWHAATLAREVRAPVQHALRQALGSELYSQALAHRELAGAADLLREPAALLQAIDQDGAACVAAWAQAQPAPLQRWLALRLNLPAAQPVRPPVNLAIIAAAATALHRLEEHAA
;
A
#
# COMPACT_ATOMS: atom_id res chain seq x y z
N MET A 1 -8.24 20.65 -7.48
CA MET A 1 -7.47 19.77 -8.36
C MET A 1 -7.64 18.35 -7.84
N ASN A 2 -8.13 17.44 -8.68
CA ASN A 2 -8.25 16.03 -8.32
C ASN A 2 -6.83 15.44 -8.19
N ARG A 3 -6.61 14.54 -7.22
CA ARG A 3 -5.28 13.95 -7.00
C ARG A 3 -4.78 13.16 -8.21
N TRP A 4 -5.69 12.59 -9.00
CA TRP A 4 -5.33 11.96 -10.28
C TRP A 4 -4.77 12.97 -11.29
N GLU A 5 -5.38 14.15 -11.42
CA GLU A 5 -4.89 15.22 -12.30
C GLU A 5 -3.47 15.64 -11.92
N HIS A 6 -3.18 15.76 -10.62
CA HIS A 6 -1.82 16.05 -10.16
C HIS A 6 -0.81 14.98 -10.61
N PHE A 7 -1.17 13.70 -10.58
CA PHE A 7 -0.29 12.64 -11.07
C PHE A 7 -0.16 12.65 -12.60
N VAL A 8 -1.20 13.03 -13.33
CA VAL A 8 -1.13 13.22 -14.78
C VAL A 8 -0.21 14.39 -15.14
N ASP A 9 -0.31 15.51 -14.41
CA ASP A 9 0.49 16.72 -14.63
C ASP A 9 1.95 16.56 -14.18
N ALA A 10 2.19 15.78 -13.12
CA ALA A 10 3.52 15.50 -12.59
C ALA A 10 3.80 13.99 -12.42
N PRO A 11 3.91 13.19 -13.51
CA PRO A 11 4.03 11.72 -13.42
C PRO A 11 5.22 11.22 -12.61
N LEU A 12 6.32 11.99 -12.55
CA LEU A 12 7.49 11.62 -11.77
C LEU A 12 7.21 11.63 -10.26
N SER A 13 6.24 12.42 -9.77
CA SER A 13 5.80 12.40 -8.37
C SER A 13 5.06 11.10 -8.02
N PHE A 14 4.63 10.34 -9.03
CA PHE A 14 4.03 9.04 -8.83
C PHE A 14 5.07 7.95 -8.54
N VAL A 15 6.34 8.15 -8.88
CA VAL A 15 7.39 7.12 -8.88
C VAL A 15 8.24 7.19 -7.61
N ALA A 16 8.54 6.04 -7.01
CA ALA A 16 9.43 6.01 -5.85
C ALA A 16 10.87 6.41 -6.24
N PRO A 17 11.60 7.18 -5.41
CA PRO A 17 12.92 7.72 -5.76
C PRO A 17 13.95 6.68 -6.24
N ARG A 18 13.88 5.46 -5.73
CA ARG A 18 14.76 4.35 -6.14
C ARG A 18 14.65 4.00 -7.63
N HIS A 19 13.46 4.08 -8.22
CA HIS A 19 13.25 3.76 -9.64
C HIS A 19 13.73 4.92 -10.54
N LEU A 20 13.50 6.16 -10.09
CA LEU A 20 14.06 7.35 -10.77
C LEU A 20 15.59 7.33 -10.77
N ALA A 21 16.20 7.00 -9.63
CA ALA A 21 17.64 6.87 -9.50
C ALA A 21 18.20 5.73 -10.39
N ALA A 22 17.49 4.60 -10.51
CA ALA A 22 17.90 3.49 -11.36
C ALA A 22 17.88 3.82 -12.87
N CYS A 23 17.05 4.78 -13.30
CA CYS A 23 17.05 5.30 -14.68
C CYS A 23 18.32 6.10 -15.01
N LEU A 24 19.01 6.63 -14.00
CA LEU A 24 20.24 7.44 -14.16
C LEU A 24 21.52 6.60 -14.10
N GLY A 25 21.42 5.28 -13.95
CA GLY A 25 22.56 4.36 -13.91
C GLY A 25 23.50 4.65 -12.74
N ASP A 26 24.81 4.47 -12.98
CA ASP A 26 25.86 4.53 -11.96
C ASP A 26 26.34 5.96 -11.65
N ALA A 27 25.56 6.99 -12.00
CA ALA A 27 25.90 8.36 -11.68
C ALA A 27 26.07 8.57 -10.16
N PRO A 28 27.00 9.44 -9.71
CA PRO A 28 27.13 9.79 -8.30
C PRO A 28 25.80 10.26 -7.70
N ALA A 29 25.55 9.94 -6.42
CA ALA A 29 24.27 10.25 -5.77
C ALA A 29 23.92 11.74 -5.84
N GLN A 30 24.90 12.61 -5.61
CA GLN A 30 24.73 14.06 -5.67
C GLN A 30 24.32 14.54 -7.07
N LEU A 31 24.91 13.96 -8.13
CA LEU A 31 24.53 14.29 -9.51
C LEU A 31 23.11 13.79 -9.82
N ARG A 32 22.74 12.60 -9.33
CA ARG A 32 21.38 12.09 -9.46
C ARG A 32 20.36 13.03 -8.80
N GLU A 33 20.62 13.46 -7.57
CA GLU A 33 19.78 14.42 -6.86
C GLU A 33 19.63 15.74 -7.64
N GLN A 34 20.74 16.30 -8.14
CA GLN A 34 20.71 17.51 -8.96
C GLN A 34 19.88 17.35 -10.24
N VAL A 35 20.02 16.22 -10.93
CA VAL A 35 19.23 15.93 -12.15
C VAL A 35 17.75 15.76 -11.84
N LEU A 36 17.41 15.09 -10.73
CA LEU A 36 16.01 14.89 -10.32
C LEU A 36 15.35 16.20 -9.86
N ALA A 37 16.11 17.10 -9.25
CA ALA A 37 15.61 18.40 -8.80
C ALA A 37 15.37 19.40 -9.94
N GLU A 38 15.97 19.19 -11.11
CA GLU A 38 16.02 20.16 -12.20
C GLU A 38 14.88 19.93 -13.22
N PRO A 39 13.88 20.84 -13.32
CA PRO A 39 12.67 20.63 -14.12
C PRO A 39 12.91 20.39 -15.61
N ARG A 40 13.94 21.01 -16.20
CA ARG A 40 14.26 20.82 -17.64
C ARG A 40 14.57 19.36 -18.00
N PHE A 41 14.91 18.51 -17.04
CA PHE A 41 15.16 17.08 -17.28
C PHE A 41 13.91 16.21 -17.13
N HIS A 42 12.83 16.72 -16.53
CA HIS A 42 11.65 15.90 -16.18
C HIS A 42 11.01 15.22 -17.40
N ALA A 43 10.87 15.93 -18.52
CA ALA A 43 10.31 15.36 -19.75
C ALA A 43 11.16 14.19 -20.28
N ARG A 44 12.50 14.32 -20.27
CA ARG A 44 13.42 13.27 -20.72
C ARG A 44 13.44 12.08 -19.76
N LEU A 45 13.42 12.35 -18.45
CA LEU A 45 13.32 11.32 -17.42
C LEU A 45 12.03 10.52 -17.55
N LEU A 46 10.92 11.20 -17.78
CA LEU A 46 9.64 10.54 -18.03
C LEU A 46 9.71 9.64 -19.26
N ALA A 47 10.23 10.13 -20.39
CA ALA A 47 10.38 9.32 -21.60
C ALA A 47 11.24 8.07 -21.37
N LEU A 48 12.34 8.19 -20.61
CA LEU A 48 13.19 7.04 -20.24
C LEU A 48 12.45 6.04 -19.35
N LEU A 49 11.68 6.52 -18.38
CA LEU A 49 10.87 5.67 -17.49
C LEU A 49 9.80 4.91 -18.29
N LEU A 50 9.07 5.61 -19.17
CA LEU A 50 8.05 5.02 -20.04
C LEU A 50 8.64 3.91 -20.91
N ALA A 51 9.78 4.17 -21.57
CA ALA A 51 10.44 3.20 -22.43
C ALA A 51 10.97 1.99 -21.64
N ARG A 52 11.68 2.23 -20.52
CA ARG A 52 12.31 1.17 -19.72
C ARG A 52 11.31 0.21 -19.10
N HIS A 53 10.17 0.73 -18.67
CA HIS A 53 9.15 -0.04 -17.96
C HIS A 53 7.93 -0.36 -18.82
N GLN A 54 7.97 -0.04 -20.12
CA GLN A 54 6.87 -0.21 -21.08
C GLN A 54 5.56 0.38 -20.54
N LEU A 55 5.63 1.60 -19.99
CA LEU A 55 4.47 2.24 -19.38
C LEU A 55 3.66 2.95 -20.46
N GLN A 56 2.35 2.89 -20.29
CA GLN A 56 1.44 3.83 -20.94
C GLN A 56 1.46 5.16 -20.16
N PRO A 57 1.44 6.33 -20.82
CA PRO A 57 1.35 7.62 -20.14
C PRO A 57 0.14 7.68 -19.20
N LEU A 58 0.30 8.29 -18.01
CA LEU A 58 -0.81 8.40 -17.03
C LEU A 58 -2.03 9.14 -17.62
N SER A 59 -1.81 10.11 -18.51
CA SER A 59 -2.86 10.84 -19.23
C SER A 59 -3.74 9.93 -20.11
N GLU A 60 -3.26 8.76 -20.49
CA GLU A 60 -3.98 7.79 -21.33
C GLU A 60 -4.60 6.66 -20.51
N ILE A 61 -4.35 6.60 -19.20
CA ILE A 61 -4.90 5.58 -18.31
C ILE A 61 -6.23 6.09 -17.74
N THR A 62 -7.27 5.25 -17.81
CA THR A 62 -8.55 5.54 -17.16
C THR A 62 -8.35 5.84 -15.68
N ALA A 63 -8.91 6.95 -15.21
CA ALA A 63 -8.81 7.33 -13.81
C ALA A 63 -9.26 6.17 -12.89
N PRO A 64 -8.49 5.86 -11.84
CA PRO A 64 -8.88 4.84 -10.87
C PRO A 64 -10.19 5.20 -10.17
N ASP A 65 -10.92 4.20 -9.70
CA ASP A 65 -12.10 4.42 -8.87
C ASP A 65 -11.75 5.05 -7.51
N ALA A 66 -12.76 5.46 -6.74
CA ALA A 66 -12.55 6.11 -5.44
C ALA A 66 -11.74 5.26 -4.45
N THR A 67 -11.92 3.93 -4.47
CA THR A 67 -11.19 3.01 -3.57
C THR A 67 -9.72 2.96 -3.94
N ALA A 68 -9.41 2.76 -5.23
CA ALA A 68 -8.05 2.76 -5.72
C ALA A 68 -7.38 4.14 -5.51
N MET A 69 -8.11 5.22 -5.73
CA MET A 69 -7.63 6.58 -5.45
C MET A 69 -7.29 6.79 -3.97
N ASN A 70 -8.08 6.26 -3.03
CA ASN A 70 -7.77 6.33 -1.60
C ASN A 70 -6.45 5.62 -1.25
N VAL A 71 -6.17 4.47 -1.86
CA VAL A 71 -4.88 3.78 -1.66
C VAL A 71 -3.73 4.58 -2.26
N LEU A 72 -3.89 5.09 -3.48
CA LEU A 72 -2.89 5.92 -4.15
C LEU A 72 -2.61 7.22 -3.40
N ALA A 73 -3.59 7.69 -2.62
CA ALA A 73 -3.49 8.89 -1.83
C ALA A 73 -2.64 8.74 -0.56
N LEU A 74 -2.34 7.51 -0.10
CA LEU A 74 -1.55 7.31 1.11
C LEU A 74 -0.13 7.86 0.95
N SER A 75 0.44 8.41 2.02
CA SER A 75 1.87 8.70 2.05
C SER A 75 2.67 7.39 1.95
N PRO A 76 3.98 7.43 1.62
CA PRO A 76 4.83 6.24 1.68
C PRO A 76 4.81 5.54 3.05
N LEU A 77 4.71 6.31 4.14
CA LEU A 77 4.68 5.77 5.49
C LEU A 77 3.36 5.04 5.78
N ALA A 78 2.21 5.66 5.49
CA ALA A 78 0.92 5.00 5.66
C ALA A 78 0.75 3.81 4.72
N PHE A 79 1.23 3.91 3.47
CA PHE A 79 1.19 2.79 2.56
C PHE A 79 1.96 1.58 3.11
N ASN A 80 3.12 1.78 3.74
CA ASN A 80 3.87 0.70 4.39
C ASN A 80 3.11 0.06 5.56
N ARG A 81 2.16 0.77 6.20
CA ARG A 81 1.28 0.24 7.26
C ARG A 81 0.07 -0.50 6.70
N LEU A 82 -0.29 -0.29 5.42
CA LEU A 82 -1.49 -0.83 4.79
C LEU A 82 -1.57 -2.36 4.87
N PRO A 83 -0.54 -3.17 4.50
CA PRO A 83 -0.62 -4.61 4.62
C PRO A 83 -0.96 -5.07 6.03
N ARG A 84 -0.25 -4.53 7.03
CA ARG A 84 -0.43 -4.94 8.43
C ARG A 84 -1.82 -4.61 8.96
N LEU A 85 -2.40 -3.48 8.57
CA LEU A 85 -3.78 -3.14 8.93
C LEU A 85 -4.79 -4.02 8.18
N CYS A 86 -4.62 -4.27 6.88
CA CYS A 86 -5.48 -5.20 6.14
C CYS A 86 -5.52 -6.59 6.78
N GLY A 87 -4.36 -7.13 7.15
CA GLY A 87 -4.26 -8.41 7.83
C GLY A 87 -4.89 -8.38 9.22
N ALA A 88 -4.71 -7.29 9.98
CA ALA A 88 -5.33 -7.16 11.30
C ALA A 88 -6.86 -7.09 11.20
N ILE A 89 -7.42 -6.40 10.19
CA ILE A 89 -8.86 -6.39 9.90
C ILE A 89 -9.34 -7.79 9.51
N TRP A 90 -8.61 -8.47 8.63
CA TRP A 90 -8.93 -9.85 8.23
C TRP A 90 -9.02 -10.79 9.44
N HIS A 91 -8.11 -10.65 10.41
CA HIS A 91 -8.07 -11.43 11.65
C HIS A 91 -8.82 -10.79 12.83
N ALA A 92 -9.59 -9.72 12.61
CA ALA A 92 -10.20 -8.95 13.70
C ALA A 92 -11.22 -9.77 14.53
N ALA A 93 -11.88 -10.76 13.92
CA ALA A 93 -12.75 -11.69 14.65
C ALA A 93 -11.95 -12.54 15.67
N THR A 94 -10.75 -13.00 15.31
CA THR A 94 -9.84 -13.73 16.21
C THR A 94 -9.30 -12.81 17.30
N LEU A 95 -8.90 -11.58 16.94
CA LEU A 95 -8.45 -10.56 17.92
C LEU A 95 -9.56 -10.22 18.94
N ALA A 96 -10.81 -10.09 18.50
CA ALA A 96 -11.95 -9.75 19.35
C ALA A 96 -12.34 -10.88 20.32
N ARG A 97 -12.04 -12.13 19.97
CA ARG A 97 -12.36 -13.33 20.76
C ARG A 97 -11.28 -13.72 21.76
N GLU A 98 -10.10 -13.11 21.68
CA GLU A 98 -9.06 -13.32 22.67
C GLU A 98 -9.49 -12.69 23.99
N VAL A 99 -9.50 -13.46 25.08
CA VAL A 99 -9.93 -12.99 26.42
C VAL A 99 -8.79 -13.01 27.44
N ARG A 100 -7.66 -13.64 27.10
CA ARG A 100 -6.49 -13.73 27.97
C ARG A 100 -5.76 -12.38 27.93
N ALA A 101 -5.83 -11.62 29.02
CA ALA A 101 -5.24 -10.29 29.13
C ALA A 101 -3.73 -10.23 28.75
N PRO A 102 -2.87 -11.20 29.13
CA PRO A 102 -1.47 -11.19 28.71
C PRO A 102 -1.30 -11.31 27.18
N VAL A 103 -2.15 -12.13 26.55
CA VAL A 103 -2.11 -12.32 25.09
C VAL A 103 -2.61 -11.08 24.36
N GLN A 104 -3.74 -10.49 24.79
CA GLN A 104 -4.23 -9.24 24.21
C GLN A 104 -3.19 -8.12 24.33
N HIS A 105 -2.51 -8.02 25.48
CA HIS A 105 -1.47 -7.03 25.69
C HIS A 105 -0.29 -7.22 24.72
N ALA A 106 0.19 -8.46 24.58
CA ALA A 106 1.25 -8.81 23.64
C ALA A 106 0.87 -8.49 22.17
N LEU A 107 -0.35 -8.86 21.75
CA LEU A 107 -0.85 -8.57 20.40
C LEU A 107 -0.98 -7.06 20.16
N ARG A 108 -1.51 -6.31 21.12
CA ARG A 108 -1.64 -4.85 21.02
C ARG A 108 -0.28 -4.16 20.97
N GLN A 109 0.68 -4.59 21.78
CA GLN A 109 2.05 -4.07 21.71
C GLN A 109 2.71 -4.36 20.37
N ALA A 110 2.58 -5.59 19.86
CA ALA A 110 3.20 -5.99 18.61
C ALA A 110 2.54 -5.36 17.37
N LEU A 111 1.24 -5.10 17.38
CA LEU A 111 0.52 -4.43 16.29
C LEU A 111 0.60 -2.90 16.37
N GLY A 112 0.77 -2.37 17.58
CA GLY A 112 0.54 -0.97 17.89
C GLY A 112 -0.92 -0.70 18.25
N SER A 113 -1.13 0.10 19.30
CA SER A 113 -2.47 0.35 19.86
C SER A 113 -3.48 0.92 18.85
N GLU A 114 -3.01 1.77 17.93
CA GLU A 114 -3.85 2.36 16.88
C GLU A 114 -4.31 1.32 15.85
N LEU A 115 -3.39 0.50 15.32
CA LEU A 115 -3.75 -0.53 14.34
C LEU A 115 -4.68 -1.56 14.96
N TYR A 116 -4.42 -1.92 16.23
CA TYR A 116 -5.27 -2.82 16.98
C TYR A 116 -6.70 -2.27 17.13
N SER A 117 -6.85 -0.99 17.50
CA SER A 117 -8.18 -0.38 17.64
C SER A 117 -8.90 -0.24 16.30
N GLN A 118 -8.20 0.16 15.24
CA GLN A 118 -8.77 0.24 13.89
C GLN A 118 -9.21 -1.13 13.37
N ALA A 119 -8.41 -2.18 13.59
CA ALA A 119 -8.78 -3.54 13.20
C ALA A 119 -10.09 -3.98 13.86
N LEU A 120 -10.23 -3.76 15.18
CA LEU A 120 -11.44 -4.12 15.91
C LEU A 120 -12.67 -3.30 15.49
N ALA A 121 -12.47 -2.05 15.07
CA ALA A 121 -13.54 -1.19 14.56
C ALA A 121 -14.12 -1.69 13.23
N HIS A 122 -13.39 -2.55 12.50
CA HIS A 122 -13.75 -3.12 11.21
C HIS A 122 -13.96 -4.64 11.25
N ARG A 123 -14.26 -5.20 12.43
CA ARG A 123 -14.42 -6.66 12.64
C ARG A 123 -15.52 -7.30 11.80
N GLU A 124 -16.49 -6.53 11.33
CA GLU A 124 -17.54 -6.96 10.41
C GLU A 124 -17.00 -7.36 9.03
N LEU A 125 -15.81 -6.87 8.65
CA LEU A 125 -15.12 -7.22 7.41
C LEU A 125 -14.19 -8.42 7.56
N ALA A 126 -14.04 -8.96 8.78
CA ALA A 126 -13.11 -10.05 9.07
C ALA A 126 -13.39 -11.29 8.20
N GLY A 127 -12.32 -11.97 7.81
CA GLY A 127 -12.41 -13.22 7.06
C GLY A 127 -12.89 -14.38 7.93
N ALA A 128 -13.06 -15.55 7.31
CA ALA A 128 -13.35 -16.78 8.04
C ALA A 128 -12.21 -17.05 9.05
N ALA A 129 -12.55 -17.04 10.33
CA ALA A 129 -11.58 -17.15 11.41
C ALA A 129 -11.00 -18.56 11.50
N ASP A 130 -9.68 -18.70 11.36
CA ASP A 130 -8.98 -19.81 12.00
C ASP A 130 -8.90 -19.52 13.49
N LEU A 131 -9.77 -20.21 14.23
CA LEU A 131 -9.79 -20.13 15.67
C LEU A 131 -8.59 -20.88 16.22
N LEU A 132 -7.83 -20.22 17.11
CA LEU A 132 -6.71 -20.76 17.90
C LEU A 132 -5.35 -20.72 17.19
N ARG A 133 -4.76 -19.52 17.09
CA ARG A 133 -3.33 -19.36 16.83
C ARG A 133 -2.63 -18.84 18.08
N GLU A 134 -1.45 -19.35 18.38
CA GLU A 134 -0.55 -18.72 19.34
C GLU A 134 -0.22 -17.28 18.88
N PRO A 135 0.10 -16.34 19.79
CA PRO A 135 0.17 -14.92 19.46
C PRO A 135 1.17 -14.62 18.34
N ALA A 136 2.34 -15.27 18.35
CA ALA A 136 3.34 -15.14 17.31
C ALA A 136 2.85 -15.68 15.95
N ALA A 137 2.14 -16.81 15.95
CA ALA A 137 1.56 -17.39 14.74
C ALA A 137 0.43 -16.52 14.18
N LEU A 138 -0.34 -15.84 15.04
CA LEU A 138 -1.35 -14.88 14.61
C LEU A 138 -0.72 -13.62 13.99
N LEU A 139 0.35 -13.09 14.57
CA LEU A 139 1.07 -11.94 14.00
C LEU A 139 1.66 -12.27 12.62
N GLN A 140 2.26 -13.45 12.48
CA GLN A 140 2.76 -13.92 11.19
C GLN A 140 1.62 -14.07 10.16
N ALA A 141 0.45 -14.57 10.58
CA ALA A 141 -0.75 -14.65 9.76
C ALA A 141 -1.20 -13.27 9.26
N ILE A 142 -1.26 -12.30 10.18
CA ILE A 142 -1.64 -10.92 9.88
C ILE A 142 -0.71 -10.34 8.81
N ASP A 143 0.60 -10.52 8.95
CA ASP A 143 1.54 -10.00 7.98
C ASP A 143 1.40 -10.68 6.60
N GLN A 144 1.21 -12.00 6.58
CA GLN A 144 1.04 -12.77 5.34
C GLN A 144 -0.27 -12.44 4.62
N ASP A 145 -1.40 -12.54 5.32
CA ASP A 145 -2.72 -12.30 4.74
C ASP A 145 -2.91 -10.83 4.37
N GLY A 146 -2.32 -9.93 5.15
CA GLY A 146 -2.25 -8.50 4.85
C GLY A 146 -1.48 -8.20 3.57
N ALA A 147 -0.31 -8.82 3.38
CA ALA A 147 0.46 -8.72 2.15
C ALA A 147 -0.30 -9.30 0.95
N ALA A 148 -0.95 -10.46 1.12
CA ALA A 148 -1.76 -11.08 0.09
C ALA A 148 -2.96 -10.20 -0.32
N CYS A 149 -3.60 -9.52 0.66
CA CYS A 149 -4.68 -8.57 0.41
C CYS A 149 -4.22 -7.42 -0.49
N VAL A 150 -3.09 -6.78 -0.19
CA VAL A 150 -2.53 -5.68 -0.99
C VAL A 150 -2.08 -6.15 -2.37
N ALA A 151 -1.46 -7.34 -2.48
CA ALA A 151 -1.07 -7.92 -3.76
C ALA A 151 -2.30 -8.19 -4.65
N ALA A 152 -3.36 -8.76 -4.09
CA ALA A 152 -4.59 -9.03 -4.83
C ALA A 152 -5.30 -7.75 -5.29
N TRP A 153 -5.34 -6.71 -4.43
CA TRP A 153 -5.85 -5.40 -4.86
C TRP A 153 -5.03 -4.82 -6.01
N ALA A 154 -3.70 -4.92 -5.96
CA ALA A 154 -2.85 -4.43 -7.03
C ALA A 154 -3.06 -5.21 -8.34
N GLN A 155 -3.23 -6.53 -8.27
CA GLN A 155 -3.54 -7.39 -9.43
C GLN A 155 -4.94 -7.16 -10.01
N ALA A 156 -5.89 -6.68 -9.20
CA ALA A 156 -7.22 -6.34 -9.67
C ALA A 156 -7.28 -5.03 -10.46
N GLN A 157 -6.20 -4.22 -10.44
CA GLN A 157 -6.16 -2.96 -11.20
C GLN A 157 -6.01 -3.19 -12.71
N PRO A 158 -6.39 -2.23 -13.57
CA PRO A 158 -6.11 -2.32 -15.00
C PRO A 158 -4.62 -2.50 -15.27
N ALA A 159 -4.26 -3.34 -16.24
CA ALA A 159 -2.86 -3.69 -16.54
C ALA A 159 -1.93 -2.47 -16.74
N PRO A 160 -2.35 -1.37 -17.41
CA PRO A 160 -1.53 -0.16 -17.49
C PRO A 160 -1.20 0.45 -16.12
N LEU A 161 -2.18 0.46 -15.20
CA LEU A 161 -2.01 0.98 -13.85
C LEU A 161 -1.12 0.07 -13.00
N GLN A 162 -1.23 -1.25 -13.14
CA GLN A 162 -0.39 -2.21 -12.39
C GLN A 162 1.11 -1.93 -12.57
N ARG A 163 1.55 -1.60 -13.79
CA ARG A 163 2.96 -1.29 -14.07
C ARG A 163 3.42 -0.03 -13.35
N TRP A 164 2.56 1.00 -13.27
CA TRP A 164 2.83 2.20 -12.48
C TRP A 164 2.86 1.90 -10.97
N LEU A 165 1.96 1.06 -10.47
CA LEU A 165 1.97 0.65 -9.06
C LEU A 165 3.27 -0.02 -8.66
N ALA A 166 3.86 -0.85 -9.54
CA ALA A 166 5.14 -1.51 -9.29
C ALA A 166 6.32 -0.52 -9.13
N LEU A 167 6.19 0.70 -9.67
CA LEU A 167 7.21 1.76 -9.57
C LEU A 167 6.96 2.73 -8.41
N ARG A 168 5.74 2.76 -7.88
CA ARG A 168 5.34 3.59 -6.75
C ARG A 168 5.46 2.85 -5.42
N LEU A 169 4.97 1.62 -5.40
CA LEU A 169 4.66 0.87 -4.20
C LEU A 169 5.66 -0.27 -4.04
N ASN A 170 6.03 -0.56 -2.80
CA ASN A 170 6.74 -1.81 -2.50
C ASN A 170 5.70 -2.93 -2.41
N LEU A 171 5.20 -3.37 -3.56
CA LEU A 171 4.21 -4.44 -3.60
C LEU A 171 4.88 -5.75 -3.13
N PRO A 172 4.26 -6.48 -2.19
CA PRO A 172 4.76 -7.80 -1.83
C PRO A 172 4.76 -8.71 -3.06
N ALA A 173 5.73 -9.63 -3.13
CA ALA A 173 5.77 -10.62 -4.20
C ALA A 173 4.41 -11.33 -4.28
N ALA A 174 3.90 -11.53 -5.49
CA ALA A 174 2.64 -12.21 -5.72
C ALA A 174 2.70 -13.61 -5.09
N GLN A 175 2.07 -13.77 -3.93
CA GLN A 175 1.81 -15.07 -3.36
C GLN A 175 0.54 -15.63 -4.01
N PRO A 176 0.40 -16.96 -4.13
CA PRO A 176 -0.86 -17.54 -4.54
C PRO A 176 -1.94 -17.05 -3.56
N VAL A 177 -2.79 -16.16 -4.06
CA VAL A 177 -3.88 -15.56 -3.30
C VAL A 177 -4.75 -16.71 -2.78
N ARG A 178 -5.02 -16.76 -1.47
CA ARG A 178 -6.14 -17.54 -0.96
C ARG A 178 -7.40 -16.68 -1.12
N PRO A 179 -8.24 -16.93 -2.14
CA PRO A 179 -9.51 -16.22 -2.25
C PRO A 179 -10.45 -16.57 -1.09
N PRO A 180 -11.39 -15.68 -0.73
CA PRO A 180 -11.66 -14.39 -1.37
C PRO A 180 -10.92 -13.21 -0.70
N VAL A 181 -10.26 -12.36 -1.51
CA VAL A 181 -9.78 -11.05 -1.03
C VAL A 181 -10.97 -10.11 -0.97
N ASN A 182 -11.36 -9.73 0.24
CA ASN A 182 -12.40 -8.73 0.44
C ASN A 182 -11.81 -7.33 0.17
N LEU A 183 -12.03 -6.78 -1.03
CA LEU A 183 -11.56 -5.43 -1.39
C LEU A 183 -12.10 -4.33 -0.47
N ALA A 184 -13.21 -4.57 0.25
CA ALA A 184 -13.70 -3.65 1.26
C ALA A 184 -12.70 -3.47 2.42
N ILE A 185 -11.87 -4.47 2.71
CA ILE A 185 -10.80 -4.36 3.73
C ILE A 185 -9.76 -3.32 3.30
N ILE A 186 -9.35 -3.32 2.03
CA ILE A 186 -8.39 -2.34 1.49
C ILE A 186 -8.98 -0.93 1.60
N ALA A 187 -10.25 -0.77 1.21
CA ALA A 187 -10.94 0.52 1.28
C ALA A 187 -11.03 1.04 2.72
N ALA A 188 -11.43 0.19 3.66
CA ALA A 188 -11.51 0.52 5.09
C ALA A 188 -10.14 0.86 5.66
N ALA A 189 -9.13 0.04 5.39
CA ALA A 189 -7.76 0.24 5.87
C ALA A 189 -7.15 1.54 5.33
N ALA A 190 -7.30 1.83 4.04
CA ALA A 190 -6.80 3.08 3.45
C ALA A 190 -7.49 4.30 4.08
N THR A 191 -8.81 4.26 4.27
CA THR A 191 -9.57 5.34 4.92
C THR A 191 -9.15 5.53 6.39
N ALA A 192 -8.94 4.44 7.13
CA ALA A 192 -8.45 4.50 8.50
C ALA A 192 -7.05 5.10 8.59
N LEU A 193 -6.16 4.76 7.65
CA LEU A 193 -4.79 5.29 7.62
C LEU A 193 -4.76 6.79 7.28
N HIS A 194 -5.58 7.26 6.33
CA HIS A 194 -5.73 8.70 6.07
C HIS A 194 -6.09 9.47 7.35
N ARG A 195 -7.11 8.99 8.08
CA ARG A 195 -7.50 9.60 9.35
C ARG A 195 -6.35 9.59 10.36
N LEU A 196 -5.59 8.50 10.46
CA LEU A 196 -4.45 8.44 11.37
C LEU A 196 -3.33 9.42 10.99
N GLU A 197 -3.10 9.66 9.70
CA GLU A 197 -2.14 10.67 9.24
C GLU A 197 -2.61 12.10 9.56
N GLU A 198 -3.89 12.39 9.40
CA GLU A 198 -4.48 13.71 9.72
C GLU A 198 -4.39 14.06 11.20
N HIS A 199 -4.49 13.09 12.10
CA HIS A 199 -4.39 13.32 13.55
C HIS A 199 -2.94 13.41 14.04
N ALA A 200 -1.96 12.99 13.23
CA ALA A 200 -0.54 13.01 13.57
C ALA A 200 0.19 14.25 13.03
N ALA A 201 -0.43 15.00 12.12
CA ALA A 201 0.09 16.23 11.51
C ALA A 201 -0.34 17.49 12.31
#